data_AF-A0AA94XWY8-F1
#
_entry.id   AF-A0AA94XWY8-F1
#
_cell.length_a   1.000
_cell.length_b   1.000
_cell.length_c   1.000
_cell.angle_alpha   90.00
_cell.angle_beta   90.00
_cell.angle_gamma   90.00
#
_symmetry.space_group_name_H-M   'P 1'
#
loop_
_entity.id
_entity.type
_entity.pdbx_description
1 polymer ?
#
loop_
_entity_poly.entity_id
_entity_poly.type
_entity_poly.pdbx_seq_one_letter_code
_entity_poly.pdbx_strand_id
1 'polypeptide(L)'
;MPEHVDFGVCGCWGCVQESAGEKALMQEIVVSPGQQLKRAKTWRLRDRLLSWSPEILQVEGHGPRVGMQKPLLLELQEQIRPSGEVGAGGGGGVEPGLPVAADALSLMQDIEREMNERIWLLPNTEERPEKLGERIGWWVDALTDHPDLIDECYKVLGSWVRSIEELFDPPTVVRLRRVCPACHSSHVVEEANGEKVQNRALVATIRRKPASEKSTAPAVVIDCKVCGATWSGGSIHELEQDTREQG
;
A
#
# COMPACT_ATOMS: atom_id res chain seq x y z
N MET A 1 -59.30 -32.13 37.04
CA MET A 1 -59.15 -30.72 37.45
C MET A 1 -58.17 -30.07 36.49
N PRO A 2 -58.63 -29.30 35.50
CA PRO A 2 -57.75 -28.51 34.66
C PRO A 2 -57.60 -27.11 35.24
N GLU A 3 -56.35 -26.68 35.41
CA GLU A 3 -55.98 -25.34 35.88
C GLU A 3 -56.17 -24.34 34.74
N HIS A 4 -57.10 -23.40 34.95
CA HIS A 4 -57.26 -22.21 34.13
C HIS A 4 -56.10 -21.26 34.42
N VAL A 5 -55.31 -20.91 33.39
CA VAL A 5 -54.36 -19.79 33.45
C VAL A 5 -54.98 -18.63 32.68
N ASP A 6 -55.43 -17.63 33.43
CA ASP A 6 -55.91 -16.35 32.90
C ASP A 6 -54.74 -15.50 32.39
N PHE A 7 -54.74 -15.18 31.10
CA PHE A 7 -53.89 -14.14 30.53
C PHE A 7 -54.56 -12.78 30.74
N GLY A 8 -54.09 -12.06 31.76
CA GLY A 8 -54.42 -10.66 31.99
C GLY A 8 -53.82 -9.76 30.91
N VAL A 9 -54.69 -9.22 30.06
CA VAL A 9 -54.39 -8.10 29.15
C VAL A 9 -54.37 -6.82 30.00
N CYS A 10 -53.19 -6.28 30.28
CA CYS A 10 -53.07 -4.92 30.81
C CYS A 10 -53.22 -3.92 29.67
N GLY A 11 -54.46 -3.48 29.46
CA GLY A 11 -54.78 -2.30 28.67
C GLY A 11 -54.55 -1.03 29.48
N CYS A 12 -53.40 -0.39 29.28
CA CYS A 12 -53.23 1.02 29.61
C CYS A 12 -52.97 1.80 28.33
N TRP A 13 -54.07 2.17 27.67
CA TRP A 13 -54.13 3.34 26.81
C TRP A 13 -54.00 4.58 27.72
N GLY A 14 -52.86 5.26 27.66
CA GLY A 14 -52.71 6.54 28.35
C GLY A 14 -51.45 6.70 29.21
N CYS A 15 -50.27 6.53 28.60
CA CYS A 15 -49.09 7.26 29.02
C CYS A 15 -48.45 7.87 27.77
N VAL A 16 -48.90 9.09 27.47
CA VAL A 16 -48.12 10.22 26.96
C VAL A 16 -46.93 9.81 26.09
N GLN A 17 -47.15 9.84 24.77
CA GLN A 17 -46.10 10.12 23.81
C GLN A 17 -45.52 11.51 24.12
N GLU A 18 -44.51 11.56 25.00
CA GLU A 18 -43.54 12.63 24.97
C GLU A 18 -42.75 12.44 23.68
N SER A 19 -43.18 13.20 22.68
CA SER A 19 -42.44 13.49 21.47
C SER A 19 -41.09 14.08 21.86
N ALA A 20 -40.09 13.21 22.01
CA ALA A 20 -38.68 13.54 21.84
C ALA A 20 -38.43 13.86 20.36
N GLY A 21 -39.11 14.89 19.89
CA GLY A 21 -38.91 15.50 18.59
C GLY A 21 -37.53 16.14 18.55
N GLU A 22 -36.75 15.69 17.57
CA GLU A 22 -36.09 16.61 16.63
C GLU A 22 -35.23 17.71 17.25
N LYS A 23 -34.32 17.32 18.13
CA LYS A 23 -33.01 17.99 18.22
C LYS A 23 -31.87 17.00 18.03
N ALA A 24 -32.02 16.11 17.05
CA ALA A 24 -30.87 15.70 16.26
C ALA A 24 -30.44 16.95 15.49
N LEU A 25 -29.70 17.82 16.18
CA LEU A 25 -28.84 18.79 15.53
C LEU A 25 -28.09 18.00 14.47
N MET A 26 -28.47 18.21 13.20
CA MET A 26 -27.57 18.07 12.08
C MET A 26 -26.41 19.03 12.37
N GLN A 27 -25.51 18.62 13.26
CA GLN A 27 -24.14 19.06 13.19
C GLN A 27 -23.69 18.53 11.84
N GLU A 28 -23.83 19.35 10.81
CA GLU A 28 -22.99 19.22 9.63
C GLU A 28 -21.58 19.12 10.18
N ILE A 29 -21.04 17.91 10.16
CA ILE A 29 -19.64 17.67 10.49
C ILE A 29 -18.91 18.39 9.38
N VAL A 30 -18.50 19.64 9.66
CA VAL A 30 -17.68 20.42 8.77
C VAL A 30 -16.33 19.72 8.74
N VAL A 31 -16.19 18.76 7.82
CA VAL A 31 -14.95 18.03 7.60
C VAL A 31 -13.91 19.04 7.15
N SER A 32 -12.82 19.16 7.91
CA SER A 32 -11.75 20.09 7.56
C SER A 32 -11.19 19.78 6.15
N PRO A 33 -10.77 20.78 5.36
CA PRO A 33 -10.17 20.54 4.04
C PRO A 33 -9.00 19.55 4.06
N GLY A 34 -8.24 19.53 5.17
CA GLY A 34 -7.16 18.57 5.39
C GLY A 34 -7.66 17.12 5.45
N GLN A 35 -8.76 16.86 6.14
CA GLN A 35 -9.37 15.53 6.22
C GLN A 35 -9.92 15.07 4.86
N GLN A 36 -10.53 15.97 4.08
CA GLN A 36 -11.02 15.64 2.73
C GLN A 36 -9.88 15.20 1.80
N LEU A 37 -8.74 15.90 1.84
CA LEU A 37 -7.56 15.53 1.05
C LEU A 37 -7.02 14.15 1.45
N LYS A 38 -6.93 13.87 2.75
CA LYS A 38 -6.46 12.56 3.24
C LYS A 38 -7.40 11.44 2.82
N ARG A 39 -8.71 11.65 2.97
CA ARG A 39 -9.74 10.73 2.47
C ARG A 39 -9.57 10.44 0.98
N ALA A 40 -9.43 11.48 0.15
CA ALA A 40 -9.20 11.31 -1.28
C ALA A 40 -7.94 10.49 -1.60
N LYS A 41 -6.85 10.69 -0.84
CA LYS A 41 -5.62 9.91 -0.99
C LYS A 41 -5.81 8.44 -0.58
N THR A 42 -6.51 8.16 0.52
CA THR A 42 -6.82 6.79 0.96
C THR A 42 -7.65 6.04 -0.08
N TRP A 43 -8.68 6.69 -0.65
CA TRP A 43 -9.49 6.07 -1.71
C TRP A 43 -8.70 5.80 -2.99
N ARG A 44 -7.76 6.67 -3.36
CA ARG A 44 -6.86 6.40 -4.49
C ARG A 44 -5.99 5.15 -4.25
N LEU A 45 -5.54 4.92 -3.02
CA LEU A 45 -4.78 3.71 -2.68
C LEU A 45 -5.66 2.46 -2.73
N ARG A 46 -6.89 2.54 -2.21
CA ARG A 46 -7.90 1.49 -2.36
C ARG A 46 -8.12 1.16 -3.84
N ASP A 47 -8.34 2.18 -4.66
CA ASP A 47 -8.58 2.00 -6.10
C ASP A 47 -7.37 1.39 -6.79
N ARG A 48 -6.14 1.80 -6.44
CA ARG A 48 -4.92 1.18 -6.98
C ARG A 48 -4.82 -0.31 -6.63
N LEU A 49 -5.26 -0.70 -5.44
CA LEU A 49 -5.24 -2.10 -4.98
C LEU A 49 -6.34 -2.95 -5.62
N LEU A 50 -7.55 -2.40 -5.76
CA LEU A 50 -8.77 -3.18 -6.02
C LEU A 50 -9.38 -2.95 -7.41
N SER A 51 -9.10 -1.81 -8.02
CA SER A 51 -9.80 -1.34 -9.21
C SER A 51 -8.84 -1.18 -10.39
N TRP A 52 -9.37 -1.40 -11.59
CA TRP A 52 -8.65 -1.04 -12.81
C TRP A 52 -8.52 0.47 -12.86
N SER A 53 -7.31 0.98 -13.06
CA SER A 53 -7.05 2.41 -13.08
C SER A 53 -6.46 2.83 -14.43
N PRO A 54 -6.91 3.96 -15.01
CA PRO A 54 -6.30 4.46 -16.23
C PRO A 54 -4.90 4.98 -15.92
N GLU A 55 -3.90 4.49 -16.64
CA GLU A 55 -2.51 4.94 -16.54
C GLU A 55 -2.06 5.54 -17.87
N ILE A 56 -1.37 6.67 -17.80
CA ILE A 56 -0.76 7.28 -18.99
C ILE A 56 0.55 6.54 -19.25
N LEU A 57 0.56 5.64 -20.22
CA LEU A 57 1.73 4.95 -20.70
C LEU A 57 2.50 5.84 -21.68
N GLN A 58 3.76 6.12 -21.38
CA GLN A 58 4.66 6.72 -22.36
C GLN A 58 5.23 5.62 -23.25
N VAL A 59 4.78 5.58 -24.50
CA VAL A 59 5.30 4.65 -25.50
C VAL A 59 6.31 5.38 -26.37
N GLU A 60 7.56 4.89 -26.39
CA GLU A 60 8.63 5.47 -27.22
C GLU A 60 8.17 5.58 -28.68
N GLY A 61 8.25 6.79 -29.25
CA GLY A 61 7.87 7.06 -30.64
C GLY A 61 6.36 7.17 -30.93
N HIS A 62 5.46 6.96 -29.95
CA HIS A 62 4.01 6.92 -30.20
C HIS A 62 3.17 7.89 -29.36
N GLY A 63 3.81 8.80 -28.62
CA GLY A 63 3.13 9.76 -27.74
C GLY A 63 2.48 9.10 -26.51
N PRO A 64 1.92 9.91 -25.58
CA PRO A 64 1.26 9.37 -24.40
C PRO A 64 -0.03 8.64 -24.79
N ARG A 65 -0.19 7.40 -24.32
CA ARG A 65 -1.40 6.60 -24.48
C ARG A 65 -2.02 6.33 -23.12
N VAL A 66 -3.34 6.28 -23.04
CA VAL A 66 -4.03 5.84 -21.81
C VAL A 66 -4.22 4.33 -21.88
N GLY A 67 -3.50 3.59 -21.04
CA GLY A 67 -3.69 2.17 -20.80
C GLY A 67 -4.55 1.93 -19.56
N MET A 68 -5.03 0.70 -19.39
CA MET A 68 -5.67 0.26 -18.14
C MET A 68 -4.67 -0.56 -17.35
N GLN A 69 -4.31 -0.09 -16.16
CA GLN A 69 -3.47 -0.79 -15.22
C GLN A 69 -4.33 -1.71 -14.35
N LYS A 70 -3.84 -2.92 -14.13
CA LYS A 70 -4.54 -3.95 -13.38
C LYS A 70 -4.49 -3.65 -11.87
N PRO A 71 -5.50 -4.08 -11.09
CA PRO A 71 -5.43 -3.99 -9.64
C PRO A 71 -4.21 -4.71 -9.08
N LEU A 72 -3.46 -4.07 -8.17
CA LEU A 72 -2.24 -4.66 -7.60
C LEU A 72 -2.47 -6.00 -6.89
N LEU A 73 -3.61 -6.15 -6.20
CA LEU A 73 -3.90 -7.44 -5.55
C LEU A 73 -4.15 -8.55 -6.57
N LEU A 74 -4.69 -8.21 -7.73
CA LEU A 74 -4.92 -9.19 -8.79
C LEU A 74 -3.60 -9.57 -9.46
N GLU A 75 -2.70 -8.60 -9.71
CA GLU A 75 -1.33 -8.87 -10.17
C GLU A 75 -0.59 -9.81 -9.18
N LEU A 76 -0.69 -9.53 -7.88
CA LEU A 76 -0.09 -10.35 -6.83
C LEU A 76 -0.67 -11.77 -6.80
N GLN A 77 -1.99 -11.93 -6.94
CA GLN A 77 -2.65 -13.25 -7.01
C GLN A 77 -2.18 -14.08 -8.21
N GLU A 78 -1.98 -13.45 -9.36
CA GLU A 78 -1.51 -14.13 -10.57
C GLU A 78 -0.06 -14.60 -10.48
N GLN A 79 0.79 -13.89 -9.75
CA GLN A 79 2.16 -14.36 -9.47
C GLN A 79 2.18 -15.61 -8.59
N ILE A 80 1.23 -15.75 -7.67
CA ILE A 80 1.13 -16.92 -6.77
C ILE A 80 0.58 -18.13 -7.53
N ARG A 81 -0.34 -17.89 -8.46
CA ARG A 81 -0.96 -18.92 -9.30
C ARG A 81 -0.58 -18.66 -10.76
N PRO A 82 0.66 -18.92 -11.18
CA PRO A 82 1.00 -18.91 -12.59
C PRO A 82 0.12 -19.98 -13.21
N SER A 83 -0.97 -19.58 -13.87
CA SER A 83 -1.94 -20.50 -14.45
C SER A 83 -1.16 -21.47 -15.32
N GLY A 84 -1.14 -22.74 -14.89
CA GLY A 84 -0.58 -23.85 -15.65
C GLY A 84 -1.45 -24.18 -16.86
N GLU A 85 -1.98 -23.17 -17.57
CA GLU A 85 -2.49 -23.37 -18.91
C GLU A 85 -1.31 -23.82 -19.75
N VAL A 86 -1.23 -25.14 -19.91
CA VAL A 86 -0.42 -25.87 -20.85
C VAL A 86 -0.85 -25.41 -22.24
N GLY A 87 -0.34 -24.25 -22.66
CA GLY A 87 -0.41 -23.77 -24.02
C GLY A 87 0.41 -24.72 -24.89
N ALA A 88 -0.27 -25.68 -25.50
CA ALA A 88 0.29 -26.56 -26.50
C ALA A 88 0.71 -25.72 -27.72
N GLY A 89 2.00 -25.41 -27.82
CA GLY A 89 2.59 -24.93 -29.08
C GLY A 89 3.64 -23.85 -28.90
N GLY A 90 4.88 -24.17 -29.27
CA GLY A 90 5.94 -23.19 -29.51
C GLY A 90 7.15 -23.40 -28.62
N GLY A 91 8.05 -24.28 -29.05
CA GLY A 91 9.29 -24.58 -28.35
C GLY A 91 10.26 -23.39 -28.27
N GLY A 92 11.02 -23.35 -27.18
CA GLY A 92 12.18 -22.48 -27.02
C GLY A 92 12.51 -22.22 -25.55
N GLY A 93 13.27 -23.12 -24.92
CA GLY A 93 14.06 -22.85 -23.72
C GLY A 93 13.28 -22.51 -22.45
N VAL A 94 12.73 -23.52 -21.78
CA VAL A 94 12.21 -23.41 -20.41
C VAL A 94 13.39 -23.49 -19.44
N GLU A 95 13.82 -22.34 -18.90
CA GLU A 95 14.36 -22.36 -17.53
C GLU A 95 13.26 -22.93 -16.62
N PRO A 96 13.55 -23.95 -15.79
CA PRO A 96 12.53 -24.58 -14.96
C PRO A 96 11.87 -23.51 -14.10
N GLY A 97 10.60 -23.22 -14.39
CA GLY A 97 9.83 -22.20 -13.69
C GLY A 97 9.92 -22.45 -12.19
N LEU A 98 10.47 -21.46 -11.48
CA LEU A 98 10.62 -21.51 -10.03
C LEU A 98 9.25 -21.83 -9.38
N PRO A 99 9.21 -22.77 -8.42
CA PRO A 99 7.98 -23.20 -7.78
C PRO A 99 7.39 -22.08 -6.92
N VAL A 100 6.42 -21.33 -7.46
CA VAL A 100 5.73 -20.20 -6.79
C VAL A 100 6.68 -19.07 -6.38
N ALA A 101 6.33 -17.82 -6.69
CA ALA A 101 7.05 -16.69 -6.12
C ALA A 101 6.80 -16.66 -4.59
N ALA A 102 7.70 -17.28 -3.81
CA ALA A 102 7.56 -17.41 -2.37
C ALA A 102 7.37 -16.04 -1.69
N ASP A 103 8.04 -15.01 -2.20
CA ASP A 103 7.92 -13.63 -1.74
C ASP A 103 6.50 -13.07 -1.98
N ALA A 104 5.89 -13.37 -3.14
CA ALA A 104 4.52 -12.95 -3.45
C ALA A 104 3.50 -13.62 -2.51
N LEU A 105 3.66 -14.92 -2.26
CA LEU A 105 2.82 -15.68 -1.35
C LEU A 105 2.94 -15.16 0.08
N SER A 106 4.17 -14.92 0.55
CA SER A 106 4.43 -14.35 1.88
C SER A 106 3.76 -12.98 2.02
N LEU A 107 3.95 -12.10 1.02
CA LEU A 107 3.33 -10.77 1.04
C LEU A 107 1.80 -10.84 1.06
N MET A 108 1.19 -11.75 0.30
CA MET A 108 -0.26 -11.96 0.34
C MET A 108 -0.74 -12.41 1.72
N GLN A 109 -0.05 -13.37 2.34
CA GLN A 109 -0.39 -13.85 3.69
C GLN A 109 -0.23 -12.75 4.74
N ASP A 110 0.77 -11.89 4.59
CA ASP A 110 0.98 -10.75 5.48
C ASP A 110 -0.15 -9.73 5.38
N ILE A 111 -0.58 -9.40 4.15
CA ILE A 111 -1.74 -8.51 3.92
C ILE A 111 -3.01 -9.14 4.49
N GLU A 112 -3.26 -10.44 4.26
CA GLU A 112 -4.42 -11.13 4.81
C GLU A 112 -4.43 -11.13 6.34
N ARG A 113 -3.28 -11.39 6.98
CA ARG A 113 -3.14 -11.39 8.43
C ARG A 113 -3.38 -10.00 9.01
N GLU A 114 -2.73 -8.97 8.47
CA GLU A 114 -2.93 -7.60 8.95
C GLU A 114 -4.37 -7.11 8.72
N MET A 115 -4.98 -7.45 7.58
CA MET A 115 -6.39 -7.14 7.33
C MET A 115 -7.32 -7.86 8.32
N ASN A 116 -7.05 -9.13 8.64
CA ASN A 116 -7.81 -9.86 9.65
C ASN A 116 -7.73 -9.19 11.01
N GLU A 117 -6.56 -8.74 11.45
CA GLU A 117 -6.39 -8.04 12.73
C GLU A 117 -7.17 -6.72 12.76
N ARG A 118 -7.11 -5.96 11.67
CA ARG A 118 -7.76 -4.65 11.57
C ARG A 118 -9.28 -4.71 11.48
N ILE A 119 -9.83 -5.74 10.84
CA ILE A 119 -11.29 -5.88 10.69
C ILE A 119 -12.00 -6.05 12.04
N TRP A 120 -11.31 -6.60 13.04
CA TRP A 120 -11.85 -6.78 14.40
C TRP A 120 -12.00 -5.47 15.18
N LEU A 121 -11.35 -4.39 14.74
CA LEU A 121 -11.41 -3.09 15.40
C LEU A 121 -12.68 -2.31 15.02
N LEU A 122 -13.41 -2.72 13.98
CA LEU A 122 -14.65 -2.08 13.59
C LEU A 122 -15.85 -2.65 14.38
N PRO A 123 -16.70 -1.79 14.99
CA PRO A 123 -17.83 -2.23 15.80
C PRO A 123 -18.97 -2.84 14.95
N ASN A 124 -19.53 -3.96 15.42
CA ASN A 124 -20.80 -4.58 15.00
C ASN A 124 -21.05 -4.68 13.49
N THR A 125 -20.37 -5.63 12.85
CA THR A 125 -20.59 -5.89 11.43
C THR A 125 -20.90 -7.37 11.27
N GLU A 126 -22.20 -7.67 11.21
CA GLU A 126 -22.75 -9.03 11.16
C GLU A 126 -22.39 -9.76 9.88
N GLU A 127 -22.17 -9.03 8.79
CA GLU A 127 -21.73 -9.58 7.51
C GLU A 127 -20.32 -9.07 7.17
N ARG A 128 -19.36 -10.01 7.13
CA ARG A 128 -17.99 -9.75 6.71
C ARG A 128 -17.73 -10.46 5.40
N PRO A 129 -17.24 -9.75 4.36
CA PRO A 129 -16.89 -10.41 3.11
C PRO A 129 -15.80 -11.48 3.34
N GLU A 130 -15.83 -12.58 2.59
CA GLU A 130 -14.81 -13.62 2.71
C GLU A 130 -13.54 -13.27 1.93
N LYS A 131 -13.70 -12.65 0.75
CA LYS A 131 -12.57 -12.36 -0.14
C LYS A 131 -11.78 -11.16 0.35
N LEU A 132 -10.45 -11.24 0.29
CA LEU A 132 -9.55 -10.18 0.72
C LEU A 132 -9.88 -8.82 0.08
N GLY A 133 -10.06 -8.77 -1.24
CA GLY A 133 -10.36 -7.51 -1.93
C GLY A 133 -11.66 -6.85 -1.48
N GLU A 134 -12.72 -7.66 -1.28
CA GLU A 134 -14.01 -7.18 -0.78
C GLU A 134 -13.88 -6.69 0.67
N ARG A 135 -13.11 -7.38 1.52
CA ARG A 135 -12.82 -6.96 2.90
C ARG A 135 -12.08 -5.63 2.96
N ILE A 136 -11.06 -5.43 2.12
CA ILE A 136 -10.31 -4.16 2.06
C ILE A 136 -11.24 -3.04 1.60
N GLY A 137 -12.04 -3.26 0.55
CA GLY A 137 -12.99 -2.26 0.06
C GLY A 137 -13.99 -1.87 1.13
N TRP A 138 -14.58 -2.88 1.78
CA TRP A 138 -15.51 -2.71 2.88
C TRP A 138 -14.89 -1.98 4.08
N TRP A 139 -13.67 -2.35 4.50
CA TRP A 139 -12.95 -1.68 5.60
C TRP A 139 -12.76 -0.20 5.30
N VAL A 140 -12.32 0.16 4.09
CA VAL A 140 -12.13 1.55 3.68
C VAL A 140 -13.47 2.31 3.66
N ASP A 141 -14.54 1.69 3.19
CA ASP A 141 -15.86 2.32 3.13
C ASP A 141 -16.41 2.59 4.54
N ALA A 142 -16.25 1.64 5.48
CA ALA A 142 -16.65 1.78 6.89
C ALA A 142 -15.91 2.90 7.62
N LEU A 143 -14.69 3.25 7.20
CA LEU A 143 -13.92 4.36 7.77
C LEU A 143 -14.47 5.75 7.39
N THR A 144 -15.47 5.82 6.52
CA THR A 144 -16.18 7.07 6.20
C THR A 144 -16.70 7.76 7.46
N ASP A 145 -17.16 6.99 8.43
CA ASP A 145 -17.76 7.48 9.67
C ASP A 145 -16.73 7.65 10.81
N HIS A 146 -15.46 7.31 10.56
CA HIS A 146 -14.37 7.30 11.53
C HIS A 146 -13.13 8.07 11.02
N PRO A 147 -13.20 9.41 10.96
CA PRO A 147 -12.16 10.24 10.35
C PRO A 147 -10.82 10.19 11.08
N ASP A 148 -10.81 9.82 12.36
CA ASP A 148 -9.63 9.60 13.20
C ASP A 148 -8.80 8.40 12.75
N LEU A 149 -9.45 7.39 12.16
CA LEU A 149 -8.81 6.15 11.70
C LEU A 149 -8.30 6.23 10.24
N ILE A 150 -8.70 7.26 9.48
CA ILE A 150 -8.31 7.43 8.07
C ILE A 150 -6.78 7.54 7.91
N ASP A 151 -6.09 8.20 8.84
CA ASP A 151 -4.64 8.37 8.80
C ASP A 151 -3.90 7.04 8.92
N GLU A 152 -4.38 6.16 9.79
CA GLU A 152 -3.81 4.84 9.98
C GLU A 152 -4.09 3.96 8.76
N CYS A 153 -5.33 3.97 8.26
CA CYS A 153 -5.69 3.27 7.04
C CYS A 153 -4.83 3.70 5.84
N TYR A 154 -4.61 5.00 5.67
CA TYR A 154 -3.73 5.53 4.62
C TYR A 154 -2.31 4.96 4.71
N LYS A 155 -1.73 4.89 5.91
CA LYS A 155 -0.38 4.35 6.12
C LYS A 155 -0.29 2.88 5.75
N VAL A 156 -1.31 2.11 6.12
CA VAL A 156 -1.39 0.66 5.89
C VAL A 156 -1.54 0.35 4.41
N LEU A 157 -2.56 0.93 3.76
CA LEU A 157 -2.75 0.76 2.31
C LEU A 157 -1.53 1.25 1.54
N GLY A 158 -0.93 2.37 1.96
CA GLY A 158 0.27 2.91 1.35
C GLY A 158 1.48 1.99 1.51
N SER A 159 1.58 1.29 2.64
CA SER A 159 2.60 0.26 2.86
C SER A 159 2.37 -0.95 1.97
N TRP A 160 1.14 -1.47 1.91
CA TRP A 160 0.81 -2.62 1.06
C TRP A 160 1.04 -2.31 -0.43
N VAL A 161 0.53 -1.18 -0.93
CA VAL A 161 0.77 -0.72 -2.31
C VAL A 161 2.26 -0.68 -2.61
N ARG A 162 3.05 -0.05 -1.73
CA ARG A 162 4.50 0.04 -1.90
C ARG A 162 5.17 -1.32 -1.93
N SER A 163 4.84 -2.21 -0.99
CA SER A 163 5.43 -3.56 -0.94
C SER A 163 5.11 -4.38 -2.19
N ILE A 164 3.89 -4.27 -2.72
CA ILE A 164 3.50 -4.96 -3.95
C ILE A 164 4.24 -4.34 -5.14
N GLU A 165 4.30 -3.02 -5.25
CA GLU A 165 5.03 -2.33 -6.33
C GLU A 165 6.53 -2.65 -6.29
N GLU A 166 7.15 -2.69 -5.12
CA GLU A 166 8.57 -3.06 -4.95
C GLU A 166 8.85 -4.52 -5.31
N LEU A 167 7.85 -5.41 -5.20
CA LEU A 167 7.96 -6.78 -5.68
C LEU A 167 8.00 -6.87 -7.22
N PHE A 168 7.21 -6.04 -7.90
CA PHE A 168 7.08 -6.03 -9.36
C PHE A 168 8.11 -5.16 -10.10
N ASP A 169 8.45 -4.01 -9.52
CA ASP A 169 9.45 -3.06 -10.02
C ASP A 169 10.45 -2.75 -8.89
N PRO A 170 11.33 -3.72 -8.56
CA PRO A 170 12.26 -3.57 -7.45
C PRO A 170 13.19 -2.36 -7.70
N PRO A 171 13.45 -1.54 -6.67
CA PRO A 171 14.32 -0.40 -6.80
C PRO A 171 15.72 -0.85 -7.24
N THR A 172 16.27 -0.17 -8.24
CA THR A 172 17.63 -0.47 -8.69
C THR A 172 18.61 0.14 -7.69
N VAL A 173 19.41 -0.72 -7.05
CA VAL A 173 20.39 -0.31 -6.05
C VAL A 173 21.79 -0.28 -6.66
N VAL A 174 22.41 0.91 -6.69
CA VAL A 174 23.75 1.13 -7.24
C VAL A 174 24.70 1.54 -6.11
N ARG A 175 25.74 0.75 -5.87
CA ARG A 175 26.78 1.07 -4.88
C ARG A 175 27.79 2.06 -5.46
N LEU A 176 27.90 3.23 -4.84
CA LEU A 176 28.81 4.29 -5.31
C LEU A 176 30.23 4.05 -4.80
N ARG A 177 31.24 4.34 -5.63
CA ARG A 177 32.67 4.13 -5.27
C ARG A 177 33.26 5.25 -4.42
N ARG A 178 32.53 6.34 -4.21
CA ARG A 178 32.99 7.55 -3.49
C ARG A 178 32.94 7.37 -1.97
N VAL A 179 33.72 8.19 -1.26
CA VAL A 179 33.62 8.33 0.20
C VAL A 179 32.39 9.15 0.56
N CYS A 180 31.79 8.88 1.72
CA CYS A 180 30.73 9.73 2.25
C CYS A 180 31.31 11.08 2.68
N PRO A 181 30.84 12.23 2.18
CA PRO A 181 31.38 13.52 2.60
C PRO A 181 31.01 13.90 4.05
N ALA A 182 29.95 13.31 4.61
CA ALA A 182 29.54 13.58 5.98
C ALA A 182 30.40 12.85 7.03
N CYS A 183 30.76 11.58 6.78
CA CYS A 183 31.48 10.75 7.76
C CYS A 183 32.81 10.17 7.24
N HIS A 184 33.23 10.53 6.03
CA HIS A 184 34.46 10.11 5.34
C HIS A 184 34.64 8.59 5.19
N SER A 185 33.60 7.80 5.47
CA SER A 185 33.64 6.35 5.37
C SER A 185 33.44 5.91 3.92
N SER A 186 34.28 5.01 3.43
CA SER A 186 34.18 4.41 2.09
C SER A 186 33.43 3.08 2.08
N HIS A 187 33.41 2.39 3.21
CA HIS A 187 32.85 1.05 3.35
C HIS A 187 32.01 0.92 4.62
N VAL A 188 31.05 0.00 4.57
CA VAL A 188 30.28 -0.49 5.71
C VAL A 188 30.47 -2.00 5.79
N VAL A 189 30.63 -2.54 6.99
CA VAL A 189 30.66 -3.99 7.20
C VAL A 189 29.25 -4.41 7.57
N GLU A 190 28.62 -5.18 6.69
CA GLU A 190 27.26 -5.70 6.86
C GLU A 190 27.34 -7.21 7.06
N GLU A 191 26.46 -7.77 7.89
CA GLU A 191 26.33 -9.21 8.04
C GLU A 191 25.27 -9.71 7.05
N ALA A 192 25.70 -10.49 6.06
CA ALA A 192 24.84 -11.10 5.06
C ALA A 192 25.02 -12.61 5.12
N ASN A 193 23.94 -13.35 5.43
CA ASN A 193 23.95 -14.81 5.58
C ASN A 193 24.98 -15.32 6.62
N GLY A 194 25.17 -14.57 7.71
CA GLY A 194 26.13 -14.90 8.77
C GLY A 194 27.60 -14.61 8.42
N GLU A 195 27.87 -14.05 7.24
CA GLU A 195 29.21 -13.61 6.82
C GLU A 195 29.31 -12.08 6.89
N LYS A 196 30.46 -11.58 7.37
CA LYS A 196 30.76 -10.14 7.35
C LYS A 196 31.23 -9.73 5.96
N VAL A 197 30.36 -9.07 5.21
CA VAL A 197 30.65 -8.56 3.87
C VAL A 197 30.97 -7.07 3.95
N GLN A 198 32.07 -6.66 3.31
CA GLN A 198 32.44 -5.25 3.20
C GLN A 198 31.77 -4.63 1.96
N ASN A 199 30.73 -3.82 2.19
CA ASN A 199 30.00 -3.10 1.16
C ASN A 199 30.43 -1.63 1.09
N ARG A 200 30.01 -0.92 0.03
CA ARG A 200 30.25 0.53 -0.10
C ARG A 200 29.36 1.30 0.86
N ALA A 201 29.92 2.36 1.47
CA ALA A 201 29.17 3.19 2.41
C ALA A 201 28.05 3.98 1.73
N LEU A 202 28.23 4.42 0.48
CA LEU A 202 27.22 5.17 -0.27
C LEU A 202 26.45 4.25 -1.23
N VAL A 203 25.12 4.32 -1.14
CA VAL A 203 24.20 3.51 -1.93
C VAL A 203 23.18 4.45 -2.59
N ALA A 204 23.08 4.38 -3.91
CA ALA A 204 22.06 5.07 -4.68
C ALA A 204 20.90 4.12 -4.97
N THR A 205 19.72 4.46 -4.47
CA THR A 205 18.47 3.76 -4.75
C THR A 205 17.72 4.53 -5.83
N ILE A 206 17.57 3.91 -7.01
CA ILE A 206 16.89 4.49 -8.17
C ILE A 206 15.52 3.83 -8.27
N ARG A 207 14.47 4.63 -8.09
CA ARG A 207 13.08 4.21 -8.30
C ARG A 207 12.60 4.78 -9.62
N ARG A 208 12.08 3.91 -10.48
CA ARG A 208 11.30 4.37 -11.64
C ARG A 208 10.04 5.00 -11.08
N LYS A 209 9.72 6.20 -11.57
CA LYS A 209 8.44 6.82 -11.23
C LYS A 209 7.35 6.13 -12.05
N PRO A 210 6.16 5.91 -11.48
CA PRO A 210 5.02 5.49 -12.28
C PRO A 210 4.76 6.56 -13.34
N ALA A 211 4.31 6.13 -14.52
CA ALA A 211 4.18 7.01 -15.69
C ALA A 211 3.13 8.13 -15.49
N SER A 212 2.32 8.02 -14.43
CA SER A 212 1.35 9.02 -13.98
C SER A 212 1.97 10.29 -13.38
N GLU A 213 3.24 10.27 -12.94
CA GLU A 213 3.88 11.45 -12.37
C GLU A 213 4.51 12.33 -13.46
N LYS A 214 4.19 13.64 -13.47
CA LYS A 214 4.64 14.59 -14.51
C LYS A 214 6.18 14.74 -14.63
N SER A 215 6.93 14.28 -13.64
CA SER A 215 8.39 14.33 -13.66
C SER A 215 8.94 13.12 -14.43
N THR A 216 9.60 13.37 -15.55
CA THR A 216 10.27 12.34 -16.37
C THR A 216 11.55 11.78 -15.72
N ALA A 217 12.12 12.48 -14.74
CA ALA A 217 13.34 12.01 -14.07
C ALA A 217 13.02 10.95 -12.99
N PRO A 218 13.75 9.83 -12.94
CA PRO A 218 13.60 8.82 -11.88
C PRO A 218 13.87 9.45 -10.51
N ALA A 219 13.20 8.94 -9.48
CA ALA A 219 13.48 9.34 -8.11
C ALA A 219 14.77 8.64 -7.67
N VAL A 220 15.85 9.40 -7.58
CA VAL A 220 17.13 8.92 -7.05
C VAL A 220 17.27 9.41 -5.62
N VAL A 221 17.55 8.49 -4.71
CA VAL A 221 17.91 8.78 -3.31
C VAL A 221 19.25 8.13 -3.06
N ILE A 222 20.21 8.90 -2.54
CA ILE A 222 21.52 8.38 -2.14
C ILE A 222 21.56 8.40 -0.63
N ASP A 223 21.94 7.29 -0.01
CA ASP A 223 22.06 7.17 1.44
C ASP A 223 23.42 6.61 1.84
N CYS A 224 23.95 7.11 2.97
CA CYS A 224 25.14 6.57 3.60
C CYS A 224 24.74 5.53 4.64
N LYS A 225 25.13 4.28 4.42
CA LYS A 225 24.88 3.16 5.35
C LYS A 225 25.64 3.24 6.67
N VAL A 226 26.65 4.11 6.77
CA VAL A 226 27.45 4.29 7.99
C VAL A 226 26.84 5.36 8.91
N CYS A 227 26.56 6.55 8.37
CA CYS A 227 26.10 7.69 9.17
C CYS A 227 24.62 8.05 8.99
N GLY A 228 23.91 7.39 8.06
CA GLY A 228 22.49 7.65 7.77
C GLY A 228 22.20 8.93 6.97
N ALA A 229 23.23 9.68 6.56
CA ALA A 229 23.05 10.87 5.74
C ALA A 229 22.36 10.51 4.42
N THR A 230 21.42 11.33 3.97
CA THR A 230 20.59 11.07 2.79
C THR A 230 20.57 12.30 1.88
N TRP A 231 20.74 12.08 0.57
CA TRP A 231 20.71 13.09 -0.48
C TRP A 231 19.63 12.74 -1.51
N SER A 232 18.82 13.72 -1.92
CA SER A 232 17.76 13.53 -2.89
C SER A 232 17.49 14.82 -3.67
N GLY A 233 16.99 14.70 -4.91
CA GLY A 233 16.71 15.85 -5.75
C GLY A 233 17.93 16.74 -5.98
N GLY A 234 17.82 18.04 -5.67
CA GLY A 234 18.90 19.02 -5.88
C GLY A 234 20.16 18.76 -5.04
N SER A 235 20.05 18.15 -3.86
CA SER A 235 21.20 17.91 -2.98
C SER A 235 22.14 16.81 -3.49
N ILE A 236 21.75 16.08 -4.54
CA ILE A 236 22.64 15.13 -5.22
C ILE A 236 23.77 15.87 -5.95
N HIS A 237 23.51 17.08 -6.46
CA HIS A 237 24.57 17.89 -7.07
C HIS A 237 25.60 18.38 -6.06
N GLU A 238 25.16 18.70 -4.83
CA GLU A 238 26.06 19.05 -3.73
C GLU A 238 26.96 17.87 -3.39
N LEU A 239 26.40 16.65 -3.30
CA LEU A 239 27.18 15.43 -3.11
C LEU A 239 28.23 15.23 -4.22
N GLU A 240 27.88 15.52 -5.48
CA GLU A 240 28.82 15.42 -6.60
C GLU A 240 29.98 16.42 -6.47
N GLN A 241 29.71 17.65 -6.00
CA GLN A 241 30.73 18.68 -5.78
C GLN A 241 31.66 18.28 -4.63
N ASP A 242 31.09 17.93 -3.48
CA ASP A 242 31.85 17.55 -2.28
C ASP A 242 32.77 16.35 -2.55
N THR A 243 32.29 15.37 -3.33
CA THR A 243 33.07 14.17 -3.64
C THR A 243 34.16 14.38 -4.71
N ARG A 244 34.12 15.50 -5.47
CA ARG A 244 35.19 15.89 -6.41
C ARG A 244 36.35 16.58 -5.69
N GLU A 245 36.09 17.31 -4.62
CA GLU A 245 37.14 18.02 -3.86
C GLU A 245 38.00 17.08 -3.01
N GLN A 246 37.49 15.88 -2.69
CA GLN A 246 38.14 14.92 -1.80
C GLN A 246 38.97 13.84 -2.51
N GLY A 247 38.97 13.80 -3.85
CA GLY A 247 39.66 12.77 -4.65
C GLY A 247 40.81 13.33 -5.46
#